data_AF-A0A843YYB6-F1
#
_entry.id   AF-A0A843YYB6-F1
#
_cell.length_a   1.000
_cell.length_b   1.000
_cell.length_c   1.000
_cell.angle_alpha   90.00
_cell.angle_beta   90.00
_cell.angle_gamma   90.00
#
_symmetry.space_group_name_H-M   'P 1'
#
loop_
_entity.id
_entity.type
_entity.pdbx_description
1 polymer ?
#
loop_
_entity_poly.entity_id
_entity_poly.type
_entity_poly.pdbx_seq_one_letter_code
_entity_poly.pdbx_strand_id
1 'polypeptide(L)' 'MKVIEKQVYIVGYRKTDNDEWETSGQTYGNLIDAQAVMNKLSKETEQQLKLFKFGRAIPVK' A
#
# COMPACT_ATOMS: atom_id res chain seq x y z
N MET A 1 -7.44 6.27 26.50
CA MET A 1 -6.51 6.54 25.37
C MET A 1 -7.33 6.88 24.14
N LYS A 2 -7.14 8.06 23.52
CA LYS A 2 -7.69 8.32 22.19
C LYS A 2 -6.85 7.52 21.20
N VAL A 3 -7.47 6.56 20.51
CA VAL A 3 -6.86 5.88 19.37
C VAL A 3 -7.34 6.63 18.14
N ILE A 4 -6.42 7.18 17.35
CA ILE A 4 -6.78 7.69 16.03
C ILE A 4 -6.64 6.52 15.06
N GLU A 5 -7.74 6.13 14.44
CA GLU A 5 -7.71 5.22 13.30
C GLU A 5 -7.14 5.96 12.11
N LYS A 6 -5.85 5.78 11.84
CA LYS A 6 -5.23 6.30 10.63
C LYS A 6 -5.26 5.20 9.58
N GLN A 7 -5.98 5.45 8.49
CA GLN A 7 -5.93 4.58 7.33
C GLN A 7 -4.61 4.81 6.61
N VAL A 8 -3.87 3.73 6.37
CA VAL A 8 -2.66 3.73 5.56
C VAL A 8 -2.83 2.77 4.39
N TYR A 9 -2.24 3.15 3.27
CA TYR A 9 -2.30 2.39 2.03
C TYR A 9 -0.90 1.86 1.73
N ILE A 10 -0.80 0.62 1.28
CA ILE A 10 0.46 -0.02 0.90
C ILE A 10 0.29 -0.57 -0.51
N VAL A 11 1.28 -0.34 -1.36
CA VAL A 11 1.32 -0.93 -2.70
C VAL A 11 2.05 -2.26 -2.60
N GLY A 12 1.36 -3.34 -2.93
CA GLY A 12 1.98 -4.64 -3.12
C GLY A 12 2.13 -4.97 -4.59
N TYR A 13 3.17 -5.72 -4.91
CA TYR A 13 3.48 -6.24 -6.23
C TYR A 13 3.80 -7.73 -6.16
N ARG A 14 3.49 -8.46 -7.22
CA ARG A 14 3.93 -9.85 -7.40
C ARG A 14 4.21 -10.12 -8.86
N LYS A 15 5.17 -11.00 -9.13
CA LYS A 15 5.58 -11.34 -10.50
C LYS A 15 4.63 -12.35 -11.14
N THR A 16 4.23 -13.37 -10.40
CA THR A 16 3.27 -14.38 -10.86
C THR A 16 2.13 -14.56 -9.86
N ASP A 17 1.02 -15.17 -10.31
CA ASP A 17 -0.17 -15.39 -9.46
C ASP A 17 0.10 -16.29 -8.24
N ASN A 18 1.14 -17.13 -8.29
CA ASN A 18 1.54 -18.02 -7.21
C ASN A 18 2.62 -17.42 -6.29
N ASP A 19 3.15 -16.24 -6.60
CA ASP A 19 4.12 -15.58 -5.74
C ASP A 19 3.44 -14.88 -4.56
N GLU A 20 4.15 -14.82 -3.44
CA GLU A 20 3.77 -13.99 -2.30
C GLU A 20 3.73 -12.52 -2.71
N TRP A 21 2.80 -11.77 -2.10
CA TRP A 21 2.72 -10.34 -2.31
C TRP A 21 3.91 -9.65 -1.62
N GLU A 22 4.81 -9.11 -2.41
CA GLU A 22 5.85 -8.23 -1.91
C GLU A 22 5.27 -6.84 -1.71
N THR A 23 5.58 -6.19 -0.60
CA THR A 23 5.15 -4.80 -0.37
C THR A 23 6.30 -3.85 -0.70
N SER A 24 5.99 -2.67 -1.23
CA SER A 24 6.99 -1.63 -1.49
C SER A 24 7.65 -1.07 -0.22
N GLY A 25 7.28 -1.55 0.97
CA GLY A 25 7.77 -1.06 2.26
C GLY A 25 7.33 0.36 2.60
N GLN A 26 6.63 1.03 1.69
CA GLN A 26 6.13 2.39 1.85
C GLN A 26 4.65 2.39 2.21
N THR A 27 4.33 3.12 3.28
CA THR A 27 2.96 3.38 3.71
C THR A 27 2.54 4.78 3.30
N TYR A 28 1.46 4.89 2.56
CA TYR A 28 0.86 6.14 2.12
C TYR A 28 -0.28 6.55 3.05
N GLY A 29 -0.38 7.83 3.38
CA GLY A 29 -1.43 8.35 4.26
C GLY A 29 -2.78 8.58 3.56
N ASN A 30 -2.80 8.54 2.23
CA ASN A 30 -3.98 8.76 1.40
C ASN A 30 -4.02 7.74 0.24
N LEU A 31 -5.20 7.56 -0.35
CA LEU A 31 -5.37 6.64 -1.47
C LEU A 31 -4.76 7.19 -2.77
N ILE A 32 -4.83 8.52 -2.94
CA ILE A 32 -4.40 9.21 -4.16
C ILE A 32 -2.91 9.01 -4.41
N ASP A 33 -2.06 9.21 -3.41
CA ASP A 33 -0.60 9.05 -3.58
C ASP A 33 -0.26 7.58 -3.84
N ALA A 34 -0.92 6.66 -3.12
CA ALA A 34 -0.73 5.22 -3.30
C ALA A 34 -1.10 4.77 -4.72
N GLN A 35 -2.19 5.31 -5.26
CA GLN A 35 -2.66 5.00 -6.62
C GLN A 35 -1.79 5.63 -7.69
N ALA A 36 -1.25 6.83 -7.46
CA ALA A 36 -0.28 7.46 -8.36
C ALA A 36 0.99 6.60 -8.49
N VAL A 37 1.50 6.09 -7.37
CA VAL A 37 2.67 5.21 -7.36
C VAL A 37 2.36 3.87 -8.01
N MET A 38 1.20 3.27 -7.71
CA MET A 38 0.76 2.04 -8.37
C MET A 38 0.66 2.22 -9.90
N ASN A 39 0.09 3.32 -10.38
CA ASN A 39 -0.01 3.61 -11.81
C ASN A 39 1.35 3.83 -12.47
N LYS A 40 2.31 4.43 -11.74
CA LYS A 40 3.68 4.59 -12.23
C LYS A 40 4.37 3.23 -12.36
N LEU A 41 4.32 2.41 -11.30
CA LEU A 41 4.86 1.06 -11.30
C LEU A 41 4.23 0.19 -12.39
N SER A 42 2.92 0.28 -12.60
CA SER A 42 2.19 -0.49 -13.62
C SER A 42 2.69 -0.21 -15.04
N LYS A 43 3.21 1.01 -15.28
CA LYS A 43 3.80 1.39 -16.58
C LYS A 43 5.26 0.96 -16.72
N GLU A 44 5.98 0.83 -15.61
CA GLU A 44 7.41 0.48 -15.60
C GLU A 44 7.63 -1.04 -15.52
N THR A 45 6.64 -1.80 -15.05
CA THR A 45 6.77 -3.24 -14.81
C THR A 45 5.46 -3.98 -15.11
N GLU A 46 5.55 -5.12 -15.82
CA GLU A 46 4.43 -6.05 -16.09
C GLU A 46 4.04 -6.92 -14.87
N GLN A 47 4.34 -6.46 -13.65
CA GLN A 47 3.97 -7.16 -12.42
C GLN A 47 2.53 -6.85 -12.05
N GLN A 48 1.90 -7.80 -11.36
CA GLN A 48 0.58 -7.56 -10.80
C GLN A 48 0.70 -6.67 -9.58
N LEU A 49 -0.04 -5.56 -9.60
CA LEU A 49 -0.03 -4.56 -8.55
C LEU A 49 -1.37 -4.53 -7.83
N LYS A 50 -1.32 -4.36 -6.51
CA LYS A 50 -2.52 -4.26 -5.68
C LYS A 50 -2.34 -3.27 -4.55
N LEU A 51 -3.38 -2.48 -4.31
CA LEU A 51 -3.46 -1.59 -3.16
C LEU A 51 -4.04 -2.34 -1.95
N PHE A 52 -3.29 -2.33 -0.87
CA PHE A 52 -3.72 -2.84 0.42
C PHE A 52 -4.05 -1.67 1.35
N LYS A 53 -5.21 -1.74 2.00
CA LYS A 53 -5.65 -0.75 2.97
C LYS A 53 -5.52 -1.34 4.37
N PHE A 54 -4.75 -0.69 5.22
CA PHE A 54 -4.55 -1.07 6.61
C PHE A 54 -5.02 0.02 7.55
N GLY A 55 -5.68 -0.35 8.64
CA GLY A 55 -5.93 0.54 9.77
C GLY A 55 -4.72 0.48 10.71
N ARG A 56 -4.04 1.61 10.93
CA ARG A 56 -2.98 1.70 11.94
C ARG A 56 -3.53 2.42 13.17
N ALA A 57 -3.65 1.69 14.27
CA ALA A 57 -3.93 2.29 15.58
C ALA A 57 -2.66 2.97 16.08
N ILE A 58 -2.65 4.31 16.08
CA ILE A 58 -1.53 5.08 16.63
C ILE A 58 -1.95 5.56 18.03
N PRO A 59 -1.21 5.22 19.09
CA PRO A 59 -1.50 5.75 20.42
C PRO A 59 -1.22 7.25 20.42
N VAL A 60 -2.25 8.05 20.75
CA VAL A 60 -2.08 9.49 20.97
C VAL A 60 -1.59 9.67 22.40
N LYS A 61 -0.40 10.24 22.55
CA LYS A 61 0.21 10.56 23.85
C LYS A 61 -0.37 11.86 24.41
#